data_AF-A0A133UBI7-F1
#
_entry.id   AF-A0A133UBI7-F1
#
_cell.length_a   1.000
_cell.length_b   1.000
_cell.length_c   1.000
_cell.angle_alpha   90.00
_cell.angle_beta   90.00
_cell.angle_gamma   90.00
#
_symmetry.space_group_name_H-M   'P 1'
#
loop_
_entity.id
_entity.type
_entity.pdbx_description
1 polymer ?
#
loop_
_entity_poly.entity_id
_entity_poly.type
_entity_poly.pdbx_seq_one_letter_code
_entity_poly.pdbx_strand_id
1 'polypeptide(L)'
;MIAMIGTTHQLLSSVKFPDNPQAHESPYFEPLLEETADRYTQISLVSADSGFLSRDNCDLVEKHGGKPRIYPKKGITLRGEGSWAWTGMLLDFIQNPQEWFREYHL
;
A
#
# COMPACT_ATOMS: atom_id res chain seq x y z
N MET A 1 -16.95 -0.95 -2.28
CA MET A 1 -16.20 -0.49 -3.46
C MET A 1 -14.81 -0.16 -2.98
N ILE A 2 -13.79 -0.72 -3.64
CA ILE A 2 -12.39 -0.52 -3.27
C ILE A 2 -11.72 0.05 -4.51
N ALA A 3 -10.96 1.13 -4.35
CA ALA A 3 -10.40 1.86 -5.48
C ALA A 3 -9.02 2.42 -5.14
N MET A 4 -8.19 2.57 -6.17
CA MET A 4 -6.98 3.39 -6.10
C MET A 4 -7.22 4.74 -6.76
N ILE A 5 -6.71 5.78 -6.11
CA ILE A 5 -6.85 7.18 -6.53
C ILE A 5 -5.47 7.81 -6.54
N GLY A 6 -5.11 8.47 -7.65
CA GLY A 6 -3.88 9.24 -7.72
C GLY A 6 -3.99 10.56 -6.95
N THR A 7 -3.04 10.86 -6.07
CA THR A 7 -3.09 12.06 -5.21
C THR A 7 -2.85 13.37 -5.96
N THR A 8 -2.06 13.36 -7.04
CA THR A 8 -1.72 14.58 -7.80
C THR A 8 -2.91 15.17 -8.57
N HIS A 9 -3.68 14.31 -9.24
CA HIS A 9 -4.77 14.73 -10.13
C HIS A 9 -6.14 14.19 -9.71
N GLN A 10 -6.22 13.44 -8.60
CA GLN A 10 -7.46 12.87 -8.04
C GLN A 10 -8.21 11.98 -9.05
N LEU A 11 -7.46 11.30 -9.91
CA LEU A 11 -8.02 10.38 -10.90
C LEU A 11 -8.12 8.98 -10.30
N LEU A 12 -9.29 8.36 -10.48
CA LEU A 12 -9.51 6.95 -10.18
C LEU A 12 -8.69 6.09 -11.14
N SER A 13 -7.68 5.40 -10.63
CA SER A 13 -6.77 4.60 -11.42
C SER A 13 -7.23 3.17 -11.58
N SER A 14 -7.97 2.61 -10.62
CA SER A 14 -8.59 1.28 -10.72
C SER A 14 -9.70 1.14 -9.67
N VAL A 15 -10.70 0.30 -9.95
CA VAL A 15 -11.87 0.08 -9.07
C VAL A 15 -12.27 -1.38 -9.11
N LYS A 16 -12.56 -1.96 -7.94
CA LYS A 16 -13.18 -3.28 -7.79
C LYS A 16 -14.43 -3.20 -6.91
N PHE A 17 -15.40 -4.03 -7.24
CA PHE A 17 -16.64 -4.19 -6.48
C PHE A 17 -16.63 -5.59 -5.88
N PRO A 18 -16.57 -5.72 -4.55
CA PRO A 18 -16.70 -7.02 -3.92
C PRO A 18 -18.10 -7.59 -4.17
N ASP A 19 -18.17 -8.88 -4.50
CA ASP A 19 -19.43 -9.59 -4.75
C ASP A 19 -20.28 -9.78 -3.47
N ASN A 20 -19.63 -9.70 -2.30
CA ASN A 20 -20.24 -9.86 -0.99
C ASN A 20 -19.89 -8.65 -0.09
N PRO A 21 -20.87 -8.02 0.59
CA PRO A 21 -20.62 -6.96 1.58
C PRO A 21 -19.68 -7.34 2.73
N GLN A 22 -19.50 -8.63 3.03
CA GLN A 22 -18.60 -9.12 4.07
C GLN A 22 -17.22 -9.55 3.55
N ALA A 23 -16.96 -9.39 2.26
CA ALA A 23 -15.67 -9.77 1.69
C ALA A 23 -14.54 -8.93 2.29
N HIS A 24 -13.42 -9.59 2.58
CA HIS A 24 -12.20 -8.90 2.97
C HIS A 24 -11.68 -8.04 1.82
N GLU A 25 -11.20 -6.84 2.12
CA GLU A 25 -10.73 -5.90 1.10
C GLU A 25 -9.30 -6.19 0.64
N SER A 26 -8.47 -6.77 1.51
CA SER A 26 -7.05 -7.05 1.25
C SER A 26 -6.78 -7.83 -0.06
N PRO A 27 -7.54 -8.89 -0.42
CA PRO A 27 -7.35 -9.61 -1.68
C PRO A 27 -7.56 -8.76 -2.95
N TYR A 28 -8.25 -7.62 -2.85
CA TYR A 28 -8.44 -6.73 -3.99
C TYR A 28 -7.27 -5.78 -4.21
N PHE A 29 -6.31 -5.69 -3.26
CA PHE A 29 -5.18 -4.79 -3.36
C PHE A 29 -4.28 -5.10 -4.56
N GLU A 30 -3.90 -6.37 -4.72
CA GLU A 30 -3.05 -6.83 -5.82
C GLU A 30 -3.64 -6.49 -7.19
N PRO A 31 -4.87 -6.91 -7.53
CA PRO A 31 -5.42 -6.59 -8.85
C PRO A 31 -5.65 -5.09 -9.06
N LEU A 32 -5.88 -4.30 -7.99
CA LEU A 32 -6.01 -2.84 -8.09
C LEU A 32 -4.67 -2.17 -8.39
N LEU A 33 -3.60 -2.65 -7.77
CA LEU A 33 -2.25 -2.11 -7.93
C LEU A 33 -1.66 -2.47 -9.28
N GLU A 34 -1.82 -3.72 -9.74
CA GLU A 34 -1.39 -4.14 -11.07
C GLU A 34 -2.09 -3.32 -12.17
N GLU A 35 -3.42 -3.17 -12.08
CA GLU A 35 -4.19 -2.37 -13.02
C GLU A 35 -3.80 -0.88 -13.00
N THR A 36 -3.38 -0.36 -11.84
CA THR A 36 -2.84 1.00 -11.72
C THR A 36 -1.45 1.10 -12.35
N ALA A 37 -0.58 0.12 -12.12
CA ALA A 37 0.77 0.09 -12.68
C ALA A 37 0.76 -0.01 -14.22
N ASP A 38 -0.23 -0.70 -14.79
CA ASP A 38 -0.42 -0.76 -16.25
C ASP A 38 -0.84 0.58 -16.86
N ARG A 39 -1.48 1.46 -16.08
CA ARG A 39 -2.01 2.76 -16.55
C ARG A 39 -1.05 3.93 -16.34
N TYR A 40 -0.16 3.83 -15.35
CA TYR A 40 0.76 4.89 -14.98
C TYR A 40 2.20 4.47 -15.28
N THR A 41 2.98 5.38 -15.88
CA THR A 41 4.39 5.14 -16.16
C THR A 41 5.23 4.90 -14.89
N GLN A 42 4.81 5.48 -13.76
CA GLN A 42 5.51 5.35 -12.49
C GLN A 42 4.54 5.49 -11.31
N ILE A 43 4.72 4.62 -10.32
CA ILE A 43 4.12 4.74 -8.98
C ILE A 43 5.27 5.05 -8.02
N SER A 44 5.23 6.20 -7.36
CA SER A 44 6.27 6.60 -6.40
C SER A 44 6.01 6.09 -4.99
N LEU A 45 4.74 6.09 -4.58
CA LEU A 45 4.32 5.79 -3.22
C LEU A 45 2.89 5.27 -3.23
N VAL A 46 2.60 4.27 -2.39
CA VAL A 46 1.25 3.76 -2.18
C VAL A 46 0.91 3.83 -0.70
N SER A 47 -0.06 4.68 -0.35
CA SER A 47 -0.64 4.74 0.98
C SER A 47 -1.88 3.85 1.07
N ALA A 48 -2.01 3.10 2.16
CA ALA A 48 -3.16 2.23 2.40
C ALA A 48 -3.40 2.02 3.91
N ASP A 49 -4.64 1.75 4.29
CA ASP A 49 -4.96 1.50 5.69
C ASP A 49 -4.39 0.17 6.21
N SER A 50 -4.48 -0.01 7.53
CA SER A 50 -3.90 -1.17 8.20
C SER A 50 -4.51 -2.51 7.77
N GLY A 51 -5.74 -2.53 7.24
CA GLY A 51 -6.41 -3.69 6.66
C GLY A 51 -5.64 -4.31 5.50
N PHE A 52 -4.91 -3.48 4.76
CA PHE A 52 -4.02 -3.89 3.66
C PHE A 52 -2.60 -4.24 4.11
N LEU A 53 -2.30 -4.16 5.40
CA LEU A 53 -0.96 -4.46 5.92
C LEU A 53 -0.64 -5.95 5.82
N SER A 54 0.20 -6.30 4.84
CA SER A 54 0.82 -7.61 4.69
C SER A 54 2.21 -7.42 4.06
N ARG A 55 3.09 -8.42 4.24
CA ARG A 55 4.42 -8.42 3.61
C ARG A 55 4.31 -8.49 2.10
N ASP A 56 3.43 -9.37 1.61
CA ASP A 56 3.16 -9.54 0.19
C ASP A 56 2.69 -8.23 -0.47
N ASN A 57 1.83 -7.45 0.21
CA ASN A 57 1.40 -6.15 -0.31
C ASN A 57 2.54 -5.12 -0.30
N CYS A 58 3.41 -5.13 0.70
CA CYS A 58 4.60 -4.27 0.70
C CYS A 58 5.55 -4.62 -0.46
N ASP A 59 5.83 -5.91 -0.66
CA ASP A 59 6.72 -6.39 -1.73
C ASP A 59 6.11 -6.11 -3.11
N LEU A 60 4.78 -6.21 -3.24
CA LEU A 60 4.08 -5.89 -4.48
C LEU A 60 4.22 -4.39 -4.83
N VAL A 61 4.08 -3.50 -3.84
CA VAL A 61 4.30 -2.06 -4.06
C VAL A 61 5.73 -1.79 -4.52
N GLU A 62 6.72 -2.41 -3.87
CA GLU A 62 8.14 -2.27 -4.24
C GLU A 62 8.43 -2.84 -5.63
N LYS A 63 7.82 -3.97 -5.99
CA LYS A 63 7.93 -4.59 -7.34
C LYS A 63 7.50 -3.63 -8.45
N HIS A 64 6.49 -2.79 -8.20
CA HIS A 64 6.03 -1.76 -9.13
C HIS A 64 6.78 -0.42 -8.99
N GLY A 65 7.89 -0.39 -8.24
CA GLY A 65 8.76 0.77 -8.07
C GLY A 65 8.27 1.78 -7.03
N GLY A 66 7.17 1.49 -6.33
CA GLY A 66 6.58 2.35 -5.33
C GLY A 66 7.16 2.11 -3.94
N LYS A 67 7.02 3.11 -3.08
CA LYS A 67 7.31 3.00 -1.65
C LYS A 67 6.04 2.63 -0.88
N PRO A 68 6.01 1.53 -0.11
CA PRO A 68 4.85 1.20 0.71
C PRO A 68 4.72 2.15 1.90
N ARG A 69 3.51 2.69 2.10
CA ARG A 69 3.06 3.45 3.28
C ARG A 69 1.75 2.88 3.80
N ILE A 70 1.82 1.63 4.28
CA ILE A 70 0.65 0.94 4.83
C ILE A 70 0.64 1.11 6.35
N TYR A 71 -0.49 1.53 6.92
CA TYR A 71 -0.55 1.87 8.35
C TYR A 71 -0.18 0.68 9.26
N PRO A 72 0.86 0.81 10.11
CA PRO A 72 1.27 -0.23 11.05
C PRO A 72 0.18 -0.63 12.06
N LYS A 73 -0.02 -1.94 12.26
CA LYS A 73 -0.89 -2.46 13.34
C LYS A 73 -0.14 -2.60 14.66
N LYS A 74 -0.88 -2.57 15.78
CA LYS A 74 -0.30 -2.89 17.09
C LYS A 74 0.18 -4.35 17.12
N GLY A 75 1.39 -4.58 17.63
CA GLY A 75 1.95 -5.92 17.83
C GLY A 75 2.68 -6.51 16.63
N ILE A 76 2.89 -5.74 15.55
CA ILE A 76 3.74 -6.17 14.44
C ILE A 76 5.21 -6.17 14.84
N THR A 77 6.02 -6.96 14.13
CA THR A 77 7.46 -7.05 14.37
C THR A 77 8.25 -6.64 13.14
N LEU A 78 9.49 -6.18 13.35
CA LEU A 78 10.44 -5.86 12.29
C LEU A 78 10.97 -7.09 11.52
N ARG A 79 10.52 -8.30 11.87
CA ARG A 79 10.94 -9.53 11.19
C ARG A 79 10.42 -9.49 9.76
N GLY A 80 11.33 -9.28 8.81
CA GLY A 80 11.00 -9.21 7.38
C GLY A 80 10.56 -10.54 6.80
N GLU A 81 11.04 -11.67 7.30
CA GLU A 81 10.71 -13.02 6.75
C GLU A 81 10.92 -13.13 5.23
N GLY A 82 11.89 -12.37 4.70
CA GLY A 82 12.18 -12.29 3.25
C GLY A 82 11.70 -11.00 2.58
N SER A 83 10.78 -10.25 3.20
CA SER A 83 10.29 -8.97 2.70
C SER A 83 11.17 -7.81 3.16
N TRP A 84 11.98 -7.26 2.25
CA TRP A 84 12.76 -6.06 2.50
C TRP A 84 11.88 -4.81 2.48
N ALA A 85 10.86 -4.77 1.63
CA ALA A 85 9.89 -3.68 1.56
C ALA A 85 9.17 -3.48 2.90
N TRP A 86 8.77 -4.57 3.57
CA TRP A 86 8.18 -4.54 4.91
C TRP A 86 9.13 -3.94 5.95
N THR A 87 10.37 -4.46 6.01
CA THR A 87 11.35 -3.99 6.98
C THR A 87 11.71 -2.53 6.72
N GLY A 88 11.90 -2.13 5.46
CA GLY A 88 12.16 -0.76 5.07
C GLY A 88 11.03 0.19 5.46
N MET A 89 9.78 -0.16 5.16
CA MET A 89 8.60 0.63 5.55
C MET A 89 8.53 0.86 7.06
N LEU A 90 8.77 -0.18 7.85
CA LEU A 90 8.72 -0.08 9.31
C LEU A 90 9.92 0.67 9.89
N LEU A 91 11.11 0.50 9.32
CA LEU A 91 12.29 1.26 9.73
C LEU A 91 12.08 2.75 9.48
N ASP A 92 11.54 3.12 8.32
CA ASP A 92 11.18 4.51 8.01
C ASP A 92 10.19 5.09 9.02
N PHE A 93 9.17 4.31 9.38
CA PHE A 93 8.18 4.71 10.39
C PHE A 93 8.84 4.96 11.75
N ILE A 94 9.81 4.14 12.15
CA ILE A 94 10.53 4.25 13.43
C ILE A 94 11.52 5.42 13.41
N GLN A 95 12.25 5.60 12.31
CA GLN A 95 13.32 6.59 12.19
C GLN A 95 12.79 8.01 12.06
N ASN A 96 11.76 8.22 11.23
CA ASN A 96 11.13 9.53 11.08
C ASN A 96 9.59 9.42 11.02
N PRO A 97 8.93 9.19 12.16
CA PRO A 97 7.48 9.02 12.21
C PRO A 97 6.71 10.22 11.65
N GLN A 98 7.23 11.44 11.86
CA GLN A 98 6.56 12.67 11.42
C GLN A 98 6.53 12.79 9.89
N GLU A 99 7.65 12.52 9.24
CA GLU A 99 7.71 12.51 7.77
C GLU A 99 6.90 11.36 7.19
N TRP A 100 6.98 10.17 7.82
CA TRP A 100 6.15 9.03 7.44
C TRP A 100 4.65 9.38 7.45
N PHE A 101 4.18 10.05 8.51
CA PHE A 101 2.79 10.50 8.58
C PHE A 101 2.45 11.58 7.56
N ARG A 102 3.39 12.48 7.22
CA ARG A 102 3.14 13.45 6.14
C ARG A 102 2.91 12.76 4.81
N GLU A 103 3.74 11.77 4.47
CA GLU A 103 3.59 10.98 3.25
C GLU A 103 2.33 10.11 3.22
N TYR A 104 1.95 9.56 4.37
CA TYR A 104 0.75 8.72 4.49
C TYR A 104 -0.57 9.49 4.25
N HIS A 105 -0.62 10.77 4.61
CA HIS A 105 -1.83 11.61 4.50
C HIS A 105 -1.87 12.49 3.23
N LEU A 106 -0.99 12.24 2.25
CA LEU A 106 -0.95 12.97 0.97
C LEU A 106 -2.22 12.80 0.12
#